data_AF-A0A945ZUY2-F1
#
_entry.id   AF-A0A945ZUY2-F1
#
_cell.length_a   1.000
_cell.length_b   1.000
_cell.length_c   1.000
_cell.angle_alpha   90.00
_cell.angle_beta   90.00
_cell.angle_gamma   90.00
#
_symmetry.space_group_name_H-M   'P 1'
#
loop_
_entity.id
_entity.type
_entity.pdbx_description
1 polymer ?
#
loop_
_entity_poly.entity_id
_entity_poly.type
_entity_poly.pdbx_seq_one_letter_code
_entity_poly.pdbx_strand_id
1 'polypeptide(L)'
;MKIKISILFLLFFNLIFSQEKKIIQIIEAGSFDRNEQTNPGANILKKNDKIRVHLFHDGMNIYSDYALFFKKTNSFKASGNVVVIQGDSINLLSNYLDYDGNVRKIIATGNVDFSNNDTNLKTEILFHDRNSKEFFFERGGVIKDSATTIKSIEGKYFQKNSKYTFNKNVEIYNPEYEIESNKLDYFTKSEHAYFFGPTTIKGSDYDIYCEKGFYDTKKREGFFTRNSKINYNNRVIEGDSLTFDDSKQFASATRNIVLTDTLNKTIIKGNYAEVFKAIDSAMITKKSIAIKMVEKDSLFIKADTLFAIGPAENRIIKGRYNVRIFKQNLSGKSDKIIINQKSGLTKLLRNEISERQKQILTINEIAKINPIIWNGDSQMTGDEIHITRDV
;
A
#
# COMPACT_ATOMS: atom_id res chain seq x y z
N MET A 1 10.73 56.96 48.80
CA MET A 1 11.87 56.26 48.18
C MET A 1 11.64 56.24 46.67
N LYS A 2 12.37 57.06 45.89
CA LYS A 2 12.20 57.18 44.43
C LYS A 2 13.09 56.15 43.74
N ILE A 3 12.53 55.21 42.99
CA ILE A 3 13.28 54.30 42.13
C ILE A 3 12.93 54.66 40.68
N LYS A 4 13.86 55.33 40.00
CA LYS A 4 13.82 55.55 38.54
C LYS A 4 14.39 54.29 37.88
N ILE A 5 13.53 53.51 37.23
CA ILE A 5 13.96 52.42 36.33
C ILE A 5 14.10 53.02 34.94
N SER A 6 15.35 53.13 34.47
CA SER A 6 15.69 53.50 33.10
C SER A 6 15.62 52.25 32.23
N ILE A 7 14.59 52.15 31.38
CA ILE A 7 14.49 51.09 30.35
C ILE A 7 15.34 51.51 29.16
N LEU A 8 16.48 50.86 28.99
CA LEU A 8 17.32 50.95 27.79
C LEU A 8 16.70 50.05 26.71
N PHE A 9 16.07 50.67 25.72
CA PHE A 9 15.46 49.98 24.58
C PHE A 9 16.55 49.61 23.56
N LEU A 10 17.00 48.35 23.57
CA LEU A 10 17.96 47.83 22.60
C LEU A 10 17.22 47.47 21.30
N LEU A 11 17.30 48.35 20.30
CA LEU A 11 16.83 48.11 18.94
C LEU A 11 17.74 47.09 18.24
N PHE A 12 17.33 45.82 18.23
CA PHE A 12 17.91 44.81 17.34
C PHE A 12 17.45 45.09 15.91
N PHE A 13 18.33 45.72 15.11
CA PHE A 13 18.21 45.75 13.66
C PHE A 13 18.37 44.32 13.13
N ASN A 14 17.26 43.68 12.77
CA ASN A 14 17.29 42.48 11.94
C ASN A 14 17.69 42.91 10.52
N LEU A 15 18.97 42.78 10.19
CA LEU A 15 19.45 42.84 8.82
C LEU A 15 18.86 41.64 8.06
N ILE A 16 17.77 41.88 7.33
CA ILE A 16 17.26 40.93 6.35
C ILE A 16 18.28 40.89 5.21
N PHE A 17 19.15 39.88 5.21
CA PHE A 17 19.97 39.56 4.05
C PHE A 17 19.04 39.11 2.92
N SER A 18 18.68 40.04 2.03
CA SER A 18 18.10 39.69 0.73
C SER A 18 19.18 38.94 -0.05
N GLN A 19 18.97 37.66 -0.34
CA GLN A 19 19.84 36.95 -1.27
C GLN A 19 19.82 37.66 -2.62
N GLU A 20 21.01 37.89 -3.20
CA GLU A 20 21.12 38.43 -4.55
C GLU A 20 20.40 37.51 -5.54
N LYS A 21 19.49 38.08 -6.33
CA LYS A 21 18.80 37.34 -7.39
C LYS A 21 19.82 37.01 -8.48
N LYS A 22 20.10 35.72 -8.65
CA LYS A 22 20.92 35.24 -9.76
C LYS A 22 20.23 35.55 -11.09
N ILE A 23 21.03 35.92 -12.08
CA ILE A 23 20.57 36.32 -13.41
C ILE A 23 20.92 35.19 -14.37
N ILE A 24 20.00 34.90 -15.30
CA ILE A 24 20.22 33.94 -16.38
C ILE A 24 21.30 34.48 -17.32
N GLN A 25 22.28 33.63 -17.62
CA GLN A 25 23.41 33.93 -18.47
C GLN A 25 23.23 33.28 -19.84
N ILE A 26 23.57 34.01 -20.90
CA ILE A 26 23.76 33.43 -22.22
C ILE A 26 25.22 32.98 -22.27
N ILE A 27 25.46 31.67 -22.34
CA ILE A 27 26.81 31.12 -22.46
C ILE A 27 27.24 31.12 -23.92
N GLU A 28 26.36 30.62 -24.79
CA GLU A 28 26.65 30.49 -26.22
C GLU A 28 25.36 30.52 -27.06
N ALA A 29 25.47 31.01 -28.29
CA ALA A 29 24.44 30.90 -29.32
C ALA A 29 25.07 31.02 -30.71
N GLY A 30 24.50 30.33 -31.70
CA GLY A 30 25.01 30.36 -33.07
C GLY A 30 24.73 31.67 -33.81
N SER A 31 23.66 32.37 -33.42
CA SER A 31 23.41 33.77 -33.80
C SER A 31 22.62 34.50 -32.73
N PHE A 32 22.72 35.82 -32.77
CA PHE A 32 22.04 36.77 -31.88
C PHE A 32 21.37 37.85 -32.72
N ASP A 33 20.07 38.06 -32.50
CA ASP A 33 19.26 39.02 -33.24
C ASP A 33 18.23 39.71 -32.30
N ARG A 34 17.58 40.77 -32.78
CA ARG A 34 16.56 41.50 -32.04
C ARG A 34 15.52 42.08 -32.99
N ASN A 35 14.25 41.78 -32.74
CA ASN A 35 13.14 42.31 -33.52
C ASN A 35 12.02 42.80 -32.59
N GLU A 36 11.97 44.11 -32.36
CA GLU A 36 11.00 44.75 -31.46
C GLU A 36 9.57 44.76 -31.99
N GLN A 37 9.34 44.50 -33.30
CA GLN A 37 7.99 44.45 -33.86
C GLN A 37 7.32 43.11 -33.58
N THR A 38 8.07 42.01 -33.69
CA THR A 38 7.55 40.64 -33.53
C THR A 38 7.78 40.06 -32.15
N ASN A 39 8.88 40.40 -31.48
CA ASN A 39 9.25 39.91 -30.16
C ASN A 39 9.76 41.05 -29.26
N PRO A 40 8.86 41.96 -28.83
CA PRO A 40 9.26 43.13 -28.04
C PRO A 40 10.06 42.77 -26.79
N GLY A 41 11.22 43.41 -26.62
CA GLY A 41 12.09 43.23 -25.46
C GLY A 41 12.83 41.89 -25.36
N ALA A 42 12.75 41.02 -26.38
CA ALA A 42 13.46 39.76 -26.43
C ALA A 42 14.75 39.85 -27.26
N ASN A 43 15.83 39.23 -26.75
CA ASN A 43 16.96 38.83 -27.57
C ASN A 43 16.63 37.49 -28.22
N ILE A 44 16.76 37.40 -29.54
CA ILE A 44 16.49 36.20 -30.32
C ILE A 44 17.81 35.42 -30.47
N LEU A 45 17.83 34.21 -29.93
CA LEU A 45 18.98 33.31 -29.97
C LEU A 45 18.64 32.12 -30.87
N LYS A 46 19.54 31.79 -31.81
CA LYS A 46 19.35 30.63 -32.70
C LYS A 46 20.59 29.76 -32.72
N LYS A 47 20.41 28.46 -32.90
CA LYS A 47 21.49 27.54 -33.24
C LYS A 47 22.05 27.82 -34.64
N ASN A 48 23.25 27.32 -34.88
CA ASN A 48 23.77 27.08 -36.22
C ASN A 48 24.25 25.61 -36.31
N ASP A 49 25.00 25.25 -37.35
CA ASP A 49 25.44 23.87 -37.58
C ASP A 49 26.40 23.32 -36.51
N LYS A 50 27.07 24.21 -35.74
CA LYS A 50 28.10 23.83 -34.75
C LYS A 50 27.70 24.13 -33.31
N ILE A 51 26.88 25.16 -33.11
CA ILE A 51 26.61 25.78 -31.79
C ILE A 51 25.11 25.77 -31.54
N ARG A 52 24.71 25.21 -30.41
CA ARG A 52 23.33 25.29 -29.88
C ARG A 52 23.16 26.56 -29.04
N VAL A 53 21.93 26.98 -28.81
CA VAL A 53 21.67 27.98 -27.78
C VAL A 53 21.95 27.34 -26.43
N HIS A 54 22.82 27.94 -25.63
CA HIS A 54 23.18 27.50 -24.28
C HIS A 54 22.95 28.63 -23.29
N LEU A 55 21.97 28.44 -22.42
CA LEU A 55 21.67 29.32 -21.29
C LEU A 55 22.09 28.64 -19.98
N PHE A 56 22.47 29.45 -18.99
CA PHE A 56 22.85 28.98 -17.67
C PHE A 56 22.17 29.78 -16.58
N HIS A 57 21.66 29.10 -15.54
CA HIS A 57 21.13 29.78 -14.37
C HIS A 57 21.26 28.95 -13.09
N ASP A 58 22.19 29.34 -12.23
CA ASP A 58 22.36 28.79 -10.88
C ASP A 58 22.51 27.25 -10.89
N GLY A 59 23.55 26.76 -11.59
CA GLY A 59 23.86 25.33 -11.68
C GLY A 59 22.96 24.53 -12.64
N MET A 60 22.08 25.21 -13.39
CA MET A 60 21.22 24.62 -14.41
C MET A 60 21.69 25.06 -15.79
N ASN A 61 22.03 24.09 -16.64
CA ASN A 61 22.34 24.29 -18.06
C ASN A 61 21.09 24.00 -18.89
N ILE A 62 20.82 24.85 -19.87
CA ILE A 62 19.67 24.72 -20.78
C ILE A 62 20.19 24.84 -22.20
N TYR A 63 19.97 23.81 -23.00
CA TYR A 63 20.32 23.77 -24.41
C TYR A 63 19.05 23.76 -25.26
N SER A 64 19.02 24.53 -26.35
CA SER A 64 17.91 24.52 -27.30
C SER A 64 18.37 24.91 -28.71
N ASP A 65 17.47 24.74 -29.68
CA ASP A 65 17.71 25.17 -31.05
C ASP A 65 17.36 26.65 -31.24
N TYR A 66 16.40 27.16 -30.46
CA TYR A 66 15.94 28.54 -30.47
C TYR A 66 15.60 29.01 -29.05
N ALA A 67 15.81 30.31 -28.76
CA ALA A 67 15.29 30.92 -27.56
C ALA A 67 14.97 32.42 -27.72
N LEU A 68 13.91 32.86 -27.06
CA LEU A 68 13.61 34.26 -26.78
C LEU A 68 14.06 34.57 -25.36
N PHE A 69 15.10 35.39 -25.20
CA PHE A 69 15.66 35.76 -23.89
C PHE A 69 15.27 37.18 -23.49
N PHE A 70 14.57 37.33 -22.37
CA PHE A 70 14.08 38.60 -21.85
C PHE A 70 14.92 39.08 -20.66
N LYS A 71 15.95 39.89 -20.97
CA LYS A 71 16.90 40.38 -19.94
C LYS A 71 16.22 41.17 -18.81
N LYS A 72 15.22 42.00 -19.13
CA LYS A 72 14.53 42.86 -18.15
C LYS A 72 13.75 42.06 -17.11
N THR A 73 13.09 40.98 -17.53
CA THR A 73 12.28 40.12 -16.67
C THR A 73 13.04 38.92 -16.15
N ASN A 74 14.31 38.74 -16.53
CA ASN A 74 15.14 37.59 -16.18
C ASN A 74 14.42 36.27 -16.52
N SER A 75 13.94 36.14 -17.76
CA SER A 75 13.17 34.97 -18.22
C SER A 75 13.53 34.58 -19.66
N PHE A 76 13.17 33.37 -20.08
CA PHE A 76 13.29 32.95 -21.48
C PHE A 76 12.21 31.95 -21.88
N LYS A 77 11.98 31.89 -23.20
CA LYS A 77 11.21 30.83 -23.86
C LYS A 77 12.11 30.11 -24.86
N ALA A 78 12.34 28.83 -24.64
CA ALA A 78 13.18 27.98 -25.49
C ALA A 78 12.33 27.00 -26.30
N SER A 79 12.76 26.68 -27.52
CA SER A 79 12.12 25.69 -28.38
C SER A 79 13.14 24.90 -29.21
N GLY A 80 12.72 23.70 -29.61
CA GLY A 80 13.49 22.77 -30.44
C GLY A 80 14.54 21.99 -29.63
N ASN A 81 14.26 20.69 -29.44
CA ASN A 81 15.14 19.73 -28.76
C ASN A 81 15.67 20.25 -27.42
N VAL A 82 14.81 20.85 -26.59
CA VAL A 82 15.24 21.48 -25.35
C VAL A 82 15.80 20.42 -24.39
N VAL A 83 16.96 20.70 -23.80
CA VAL A 83 17.62 19.84 -22.81
C VAL A 83 17.97 20.67 -21.60
N VAL A 84 17.53 20.25 -20.41
CA VAL A 84 17.91 20.85 -19.13
C VAL A 84 18.71 19.85 -18.33
N ILE A 85 19.88 20.28 -17.85
CA ILE A 85 20.78 19.49 -17.00
C ILE A 85 21.05 20.28 -15.73
N GLN A 86 20.80 19.68 -14.56
CA GLN A 86 21.07 20.31 -13.26
C GLN A 86 21.88 19.37 -12.35
N GLY A 87 23.17 19.68 -12.22
CA GLY A 87 24.14 18.78 -11.57
C GLY A 87 24.17 17.40 -12.25
N ASP A 88 24.42 16.36 -11.48
CA ASP A 88 24.56 14.99 -12.01
C ASP A 88 23.24 14.19 -12.01
N SER A 89 22.17 14.77 -11.45
CA SER A 89 20.99 14.00 -11.03
C SER A 89 19.68 14.34 -11.72
N ILE A 90 19.66 15.39 -12.55
CA ILE A 90 18.44 15.85 -13.24
C ILE A 90 18.76 16.05 -14.71
N ASN A 91 18.01 15.36 -15.56
CA ASN A 91 17.96 15.58 -17.00
C ASN A 91 16.48 15.71 -17.43
N LEU A 92 16.18 16.70 -18.27
CA LEU A 92 14.84 16.97 -18.77
C LEU A 92 14.90 17.31 -20.25
N LEU A 93 14.19 16.55 -21.07
CA LEU A 93 14.02 16.77 -22.49
C LEU A 93 12.60 17.27 -22.77
N SER A 94 12.44 18.22 -23.70
CA SER A 94 11.12 18.67 -24.17
C SER A 94 11.20 19.39 -25.53
N ASN A 95 10.04 19.61 -26.16
CA ASN A 95 9.95 20.44 -27.37
C ASN A 95 10.05 21.94 -27.04
N TYR A 96 9.46 22.35 -25.92
CA TYR A 96 9.38 23.75 -25.47
C TYR A 96 9.68 23.86 -23.98
N LEU A 97 10.20 25.02 -23.56
CA LEU A 97 10.43 25.34 -22.17
C LEU A 97 10.27 26.83 -21.90
N ASP A 98 9.42 27.20 -20.95
CA ASP A 98 9.29 28.55 -20.41
C ASP A 98 9.94 28.61 -19.02
N TYR A 99 10.76 29.63 -18.77
CA TYR A 99 11.48 29.77 -17.52
C TYR A 99 11.50 31.21 -17.03
N ASP A 100 11.09 31.40 -15.77
CA ASP A 100 11.26 32.65 -15.02
C ASP A 100 12.37 32.46 -13.98
N GLY A 101 13.49 33.18 -14.15
CA GLY A 101 14.65 33.13 -13.25
C GLY A 101 14.44 33.85 -11.93
N ASN A 102 13.50 34.79 -11.84
CA ASN A 102 13.19 35.52 -10.61
C ASN A 102 12.37 34.67 -9.64
N VAL A 103 11.31 34.00 -10.13
CA VAL A 103 10.51 33.08 -9.31
C VAL A 103 11.01 31.63 -9.37
N ARG A 104 11.93 31.34 -10.29
CA ARG A 104 12.61 30.05 -10.46
C ARG A 104 11.67 28.89 -10.78
N LYS A 105 10.72 29.14 -11.69
CA LYS A 105 9.72 28.17 -12.15
C LYS A 105 9.91 27.84 -13.63
N ILE A 106 9.84 26.54 -13.95
CA ILE A 106 9.93 25.99 -15.30
C ILE A 106 8.58 25.40 -15.69
N ILE A 107 8.20 25.59 -16.96
CA ILE A 107 7.12 24.87 -17.63
C ILE A 107 7.72 24.21 -18.88
N ALA A 108 7.87 22.90 -18.87
CA ALA A 108 8.30 22.11 -20.03
C ALA A 108 7.07 21.53 -20.72
N THR A 109 7.02 21.57 -22.06
CA THR A 109 5.85 21.13 -22.82
C THR A 109 6.23 20.41 -24.11
N GLY A 110 5.45 19.37 -24.42
CA GLY A 110 5.56 18.53 -25.61
C GLY A 110 6.68 17.51 -25.51
N ASN A 111 6.33 16.21 -25.60
CA ASN A 111 7.25 15.08 -25.51
C ASN A 111 8.19 15.19 -24.30
N VAL A 112 7.67 15.52 -23.11
CA VAL A 112 8.51 15.73 -21.93
C VAL A 112 9.03 14.39 -21.42
N ASP A 113 10.35 14.30 -21.27
CA ASP A 113 11.05 13.15 -20.71
C ASP A 113 11.97 13.63 -19.58
N PHE A 114 11.57 13.40 -18.34
CA PHE A 114 12.29 13.80 -17.13
C PHE A 114 12.94 12.58 -16.49
N SER A 115 14.26 12.61 -16.33
CA SER A 115 15.02 11.57 -15.68
C SER A 115 15.73 12.09 -14.44
N ASN A 116 15.70 11.30 -13.38
CA ASN A 116 16.57 11.45 -12.22
C ASN A 116 17.33 10.14 -11.93
N ASN A 117 18.08 10.10 -10.82
CA ASN A 117 18.88 8.92 -10.47
C ASN A 117 18.05 7.63 -10.27
N ASP A 118 16.78 7.76 -9.93
CA ASP A 118 15.93 6.64 -9.55
C ASP A 118 14.90 6.29 -10.65
N THR A 119 14.37 7.31 -11.36
CA THR A 119 13.15 7.18 -12.17
C THR A 119 13.21 7.98 -13.47
N ASN A 120 12.39 7.55 -14.43
CA ASN A 120 12.11 8.25 -15.70
C ASN A 120 10.61 8.56 -15.80
N LEU A 121 10.23 9.83 -15.94
CA LEU A 121 8.85 10.29 -16.10
C LEU A 121 8.63 10.83 -17.52
N LYS A 122 7.60 10.33 -18.20
CA LYS A 122 7.10 10.87 -19.46
C LYS A 122 5.74 11.53 -19.29
N THR A 123 5.58 12.73 -19.85
CA THR A 123 4.32 13.50 -19.82
C THR A 123 4.27 14.54 -20.95
N GLU A 124 3.10 15.15 -21.19
CA GLU A 124 2.98 16.25 -22.13
C GLU A 124 3.38 17.60 -21.52
N ILE A 125 3.14 17.81 -20.22
CA ILE A 125 3.47 19.06 -19.53
C ILE A 125 4.04 18.74 -18.16
N LEU A 126 5.21 19.29 -17.87
CA LEU A 126 5.86 19.18 -16.57
C LEU A 126 6.17 20.56 -16.01
N PHE A 127 5.78 20.79 -14.77
CA PHE A 127 6.11 21.97 -14.00
C PHE A 127 7.26 21.66 -13.05
N HIS A 128 8.21 22.57 -12.91
CA HIS A 128 9.25 22.45 -11.89
C HIS A 128 9.40 23.76 -11.11
N ASP A 129 9.23 23.68 -9.79
CA ASP A 129 9.57 24.75 -8.86
C ASP A 129 10.94 24.45 -8.22
N ARG A 130 11.94 25.25 -8.59
CA ARG A 130 13.32 25.03 -8.13
C ARG A 130 13.52 25.43 -6.67
N ASN A 131 12.66 26.28 -6.10
CA ASN A 131 12.78 26.72 -4.71
C ASN A 131 12.33 25.61 -3.76
N SER A 132 11.18 25.01 -4.04
CA SER A 132 10.68 23.86 -3.28
C SER A 132 11.38 22.55 -3.66
N LYS A 133 12.01 22.50 -4.85
CA LYS A 133 12.57 21.29 -5.48
C LYS A 133 11.49 20.25 -5.78
N GLU A 134 10.40 20.72 -6.36
CA GLU A 134 9.22 19.93 -6.70
C GLU A 134 9.02 19.90 -8.22
N PHE A 135 8.65 18.73 -8.73
CA PHE A 135 8.20 18.55 -10.10
C PHE A 135 6.76 18.05 -10.06
N PHE A 136 5.88 18.53 -10.94
CA PHE A 136 4.52 18.03 -10.97
C PHE A 136 3.91 18.06 -12.37
N PHE A 137 2.96 17.16 -12.59
CA PHE A 137 2.19 17.03 -13.81
C PHE A 137 0.71 16.85 -13.46
N GLU A 138 -0.18 17.29 -14.35
CA GLU A 138 -1.64 17.33 -14.12
C GLU A 138 -2.43 16.74 -15.30
N ARG A 139 -1.76 16.25 -16.34
CA ARG A 139 -2.36 15.79 -17.61
C ARG A 139 -1.87 14.41 -18.04
N GLY A 140 -1.70 13.52 -17.07
CA GLY A 140 -1.17 12.19 -17.29
C GLY A 140 0.34 12.14 -17.21
N GLY A 141 0.87 11.09 -16.59
CA GLY A 141 2.29 10.81 -16.51
C GLY A 141 2.55 9.32 -16.41
N VAL A 142 3.62 8.87 -17.05
CA VAL A 142 4.11 7.49 -16.97
C VAL A 142 5.51 7.53 -16.36
N ILE A 143 5.65 6.97 -15.16
CA ILE A 143 6.93 6.86 -14.45
C ILE A 143 7.42 5.43 -14.59
N LYS A 144 8.68 5.26 -14.98
CA LYS A 144 9.40 4.00 -14.93
C LYS A 144 10.40 4.03 -13.79
N ASP A 145 10.33 3.02 -12.92
CA ASP A 145 11.23 2.78 -11.79
C ASP A 145 11.66 1.31 -11.85
N SER A 146 12.89 1.05 -12.31
CA SER A 146 13.41 -0.31 -12.53
C SER A 146 12.47 -1.17 -13.40
N ALA A 147 11.85 -2.22 -12.83
CA ALA A 147 10.88 -3.10 -13.50
C ALA A 147 9.42 -2.61 -13.37
N THR A 148 9.18 -1.60 -12.53
CA THR A 148 7.86 -1.08 -12.20
C THR A 148 7.50 0.10 -13.09
N THR A 149 6.26 0.12 -13.57
CA THR A 149 5.68 1.25 -14.32
C THR A 149 4.50 1.82 -13.55
N ILE A 150 4.52 3.11 -13.25
CA ILE A 150 3.47 3.83 -12.53
C ILE A 150 2.79 4.79 -13.51
N LYS A 151 1.47 4.73 -13.62
CA LYS A 151 0.66 5.68 -14.39
C LYS A 151 -0.25 6.45 -13.44
N SER A 152 -0.39 7.74 -13.67
CA SER A 152 -1.33 8.59 -12.93
C SER A 152 -1.79 9.76 -13.79
N ILE A 153 -2.96 10.34 -13.49
CA ILE A 153 -3.42 11.59 -14.09
C ILE A 153 -2.61 12.77 -13.55
N GLU A 154 -2.39 12.79 -12.24
CA GLU A 154 -1.65 13.86 -11.56
C GLU A 154 -0.64 13.29 -10.57
N GLY A 155 0.50 13.95 -10.47
CA GLY A 155 1.56 13.50 -9.59
C GLY A 155 2.55 14.62 -9.29
N LYS A 156 3.11 14.58 -8.09
CA LYS A 156 4.15 15.50 -7.64
C LYS A 156 5.34 14.72 -7.09
N TYR A 157 6.51 14.97 -7.64
CA TYR A 157 7.78 14.48 -7.16
C TYR A 157 8.45 15.49 -6.24
N PHE A 158 8.79 15.04 -5.02
CA PHE A 158 9.53 15.80 -4.03
C PHE A 158 10.97 15.31 -4.00
N GLN A 159 11.89 16.07 -4.62
CA GLN A 159 13.28 15.65 -4.77
C GLN A 159 13.98 15.43 -3.42
N LYS A 160 13.67 16.26 -2.41
CA LYS A 160 14.26 16.16 -1.06
C LYS A 160 13.99 14.81 -0.39
N ASN A 161 12.85 14.18 -0.73
CA ASN A 161 12.38 12.96 -0.08
C ASN A 161 12.48 11.74 -0.99
N SER A 162 12.89 11.89 -2.26
CA SER A 162 12.80 10.82 -3.26
C SER A 162 11.40 10.19 -3.27
N LYS A 163 10.36 11.02 -3.36
CA LYS A 163 8.97 10.62 -3.15
C LYS A 163 8.05 11.20 -4.22
N TYR A 164 7.19 10.36 -4.78
CA TYR A 164 6.01 10.78 -5.53
C TYR A 164 4.77 10.78 -4.62
N THR A 165 3.93 11.80 -4.75
CA THR A 165 2.55 11.80 -4.24
C THR A 165 1.62 11.85 -5.44
N PHE A 166 0.69 10.90 -5.51
CA PHE A 166 -0.33 10.82 -6.53
C PHE A 166 -1.71 10.94 -5.87
N ASN A 167 -2.62 11.68 -6.49
CA ASN A 167 -3.91 12.01 -5.89
C ASN A 167 -5.12 11.47 -6.67
N LYS A 168 -4.92 10.89 -7.86
CA LYS A 168 -6.02 10.41 -8.70
C LYS A 168 -5.58 9.31 -9.67
N ASN A 169 -6.33 8.21 -9.69
CA ASN A 169 -6.23 7.10 -10.66
C ASN A 169 -4.78 6.63 -10.90
N VAL A 170 -4.22 5.96 -9.89
CA VAL A 170 -2.86 5.46 -9.89
C VAL A 170 -2.87 3.97 -10.23
N GLU A 171 -2.14 3.60 -11.27
CA GLU A 171 -1.92 2.22 -11.67
C GLU A 171 -0.42 1.92 -11.57
N ILE A 172 -0.06 0.90 -10.81
CA ILE A 172 1.31 0.40 -10.70
C ILE A 172 1.35 -0.99 -11.32
N TYR A 173 2.20 -1.17 -12.31
CA TYR A 173 2.42 -2.44 -12.99
C TYR A 173 3.83 -2.94 -12.69
N ASN A 174 3.91 -4.15 -12.17
CA ASN A 174 5.13 -4.92 -12.00
C ASN A 174 4.90 -6.32 -12.62
N PRO A 175 5.92 -7.02 -13.13
CA PRO A 175 5.74 -8.38 -13.65
C PRO A 175 5.08 -9.38 -12.68
N GLU A 176 5.17 -9.15 -11.37
CA GLU A 176 4.63 -10.05 -10.34
C GLU A 176 3.29 -9.62 -9.75
N TYR A 177 2.92 -8.33 -9.88
CA TYR A 177 1.69 -7.80 -9.29
C TYR A 177 1.25 -6.49 -9.95
N GLU A 178 -0.02 -6.17 -9.77
CA GLU A 178 -0.64 -4.90 -10.17
C GLU A 178 -1.25 -4.20 -8.96
N ILE A 179 -1.15 -2.88 -8.89
CA ILE A 179 -1.80 -2.06 -7.85
C ILE A 179 -2.63 -0.99 -8.53
N GLU A 180 -3.91 -0.94 -8.18
CA GLU A 180 -4.84 0.12 -8.55
C GLU A 180 -5.20 0.90 -7.29
N SER A 181 -4.98 2.21 -7.27
CA SER A 181 -5.30 3.05 -6.12
C SER A 181 -5.80 4.42 -6.55
N ASN A 182 -6.65 5.04 -5.75
CA ASN A 182 -7.00 6.44 -5.99
C ASN A 182 -5.88 7.41 -5.57
N LYS A 183 -5.24 7.15 -4.43
CA LYS A 183 -4.26 8.07 -3.82
C LYS A 183 -3.18 7.30 -3.06
N LEU A 184 -1.92 7.57 -3.40
CA LEU A 184 -0.78 6.97 -2.72
C LEU A 184 0.46 7.87 -2.69
N ASP A 185 1.30 7.62 -1.70
CA ASP A 185 2.70 8.06 -1.68
C ASP A 185 3.59 6.89 -2.07
N TYR A 186 4.57 7.14 -2.94
CA TYR A 186 5.56 6.17 -3.39
C TYR A 186 6.97 6.71 -3.20
N PHE A 187 7.79 6.02 -2.41
CA PHE A 187 9.18 6.39 -2.16
C PHE A 187 10.09 5.61 -3.11
N THR A 188 10.79 6.29 -4.02
CA THR A 188 11.55 5.65 -5.11
C THR A 188 12.76 4.84 -4.61
N LYS A 189 13.44 5.31 -3.57
CA LYS A 189 14.63 4.61 -3.04
C LYS A 189 14.32 3.29 -2.35
N SER A 190 13.30 3.29 -1.49
CA SER A 190 12.89 2.10 -0.74
C SER A 190 11.85 1.27 -1.48
N GLU A 191 11.18 1.85 -2.48
CA GLU A 191 9.99 1.33 -3.15
C GLU A 191 8.88 1.00 -2.13
N HIS A 192 8.64 1.96 -1.24
CA HIS A 192 7.55 1.86 -0.26
C HIS A 192 6.32 2.58 -0.79
N ALA A 193 5.19 1.89 -0.82
CA ALA A 193 3.89 2.45 -1.18
C ALA A 193 3.00 2.62 0.05
N TYR A 194 2.39 3.79 0.19
CA TYR A 194 1.43 4.09 1.26
C TYR A 194 0.11 4.55 0.65
N PHE A 195 -0.98 3.84 0.97
CA PHE A 195 -2.30 4.05 0.39
C PHE A 195 -3.19 4.90 1.29
N PHE A 196 -3.93 5.84 0.68
CA PHE A 196 -4.82 6.76 1.38
C PHE A 196 -6.23 6.81 0.78
N GLY A 197 -6.68 5.71 0.19
CA GLY A 197 -8.01 5.53 -0.37
C GLY A 197 -8.20 4.09 -0.84
N PRO A 198 -9.34 3.78 -1.49
CA PRO A 198 -9.59 2.47 -2.07
C PRO A 198 -8.42 2.03 -2.94
N THR A 199 -7.88 0.86 -2.62
CA THR A 199 -6.73 0.25 -3.28
C THR A 199 -6.96 -1.24 -3.44
N THR A 200 -6.67 -1.74 -4.64
CA THR A 200 -6.63 -3.16 -4.94
C THR A 200 -5.21 -3.54 -5.34
N ILE A 201 -4.68 -4.62 -4.76
CA ILE A 201 -3.40 -5.24 -5.14
C ILE A 201 -3.72 -6.63 -5.67
N LYS A 202 -3.31 -6.92 -6.90
CA LYS A 202 -3.51 -8.22 -7.56
C LYS A 202 -2.16 -8.89 -7.75
N GLY A 203 -1.95 -10.01 -7.10
CA GLY A 203 -0.81 -10.91 -7.34
C GLY A 203 -1.18 -12.04 -8.29
N SER A 204 -0.32 -13.05 -8.39
CA SER A 204 -0.56 -14.24 -9.21
C SER A 204 -1.72 -15.11 -8.71
N ASP A 205 -1.92 -15.17 -7.39
CA ASP A 205 -2.90 -16.06 -6.75
C ASP A 205 -3.56 -15.44 -5.51
N TYR A 206 -3.53 -14.12 -5.42
CA TYR A 206 -4.18 -13.36 -4.36
C TYR A 206 -4.68 -12.00 -4.86
N ASP A 207 -5.79 -11.55 -4.31
CA ASP A 207 -6.26 -10.16 -4.43
C ASP A 207 -6.40 -9.55 -3.04
N ILE A 208 -5.89 -8.34 -2.86
CA ILE A 208 -6.01 -7.58 -1.61
C ILE A 208 -6.78 -6.31 -1.88
N TYR A 209 -7.77 -6.02 -1.04
CA TYR A 209 -8.45 -4.73 -1.02
C TYR A 209 -8.26 -4.04 0.33
N CYS A 210 -8.04 -2.73 0.32
CA CYS A 210 -8.02 -1.89 1.51
C CYS A 210 -8.33 -0.43 1.18
N GLU A 211 -8.58 0.39 2.21
CA GLU A 211 -8.74 1.85 2.04
C GLU A 211 -7.63 2.66 2.71
N LYS A 212 -6.73 2.00 3.44
CA LYS A 212 -5.51 2.57 3.99
C LYS A 212 -4.51 1.46 4.25
N GLY A 213 -3.27 1.62 3.80
CA GLY A 213 -2.27 0.59 4.01
C GLY A 213 -0.86 1.00 3.64
N PHE A 214 0.05 0.07 3.86
CA PHE A 214 1.46 0.12 3.48
C PHE A 214 1.80 -1.16 2.72
N TYR A 215 2.64 -1.04 1.71
CA TYR A 215 3.18 -2.17 0.95
C TYR A 215 4.64 -1.93 0.59
N ASP A 216 5.50 -2.85 0.99
CA ASP A 216 6.89 -2.96 0.53
C ASP A 216 6.87 -3.72 -0.80
N THR A 217 7.06 -3.01 -1.91
CA THR A 217 6.93 -3.59 -3.25
C THR A 217 8.11 -4.52 -3.61
N LYS A 218 9.24 -4.43 -2.90
CA LYS A 218 10.40 -5.32 -3.08
C LYS A 218 10.18 -6.65 -2.38
N LYS A 219 9.70 -6.60 -1.13
CA LYS A 219 9.49 -7.80 -0.30
C LYS A 219 8.12 -8.42 -0.48
N ARG A 220 7.17 -7.68 -1.07
CA ARG A 220 5.75 -8.05 -1.18
C ARG A 220 5.14 -8.32 0.20
N GLU A 221 5.46 -7.43 1.14
CA GLU A 221 4.96 -7.43 2.50
C GLU A 221 4.04 -6.23 2.69
N GLY A 222 2.91 -6.40 3.38
CA GLY A 222 1.90 -5.36 3.51
C GLY A 222 1.17 -5.34 4.84
N PHE A 223 0.72 -4.14 5.22
CA PHE A 223 -0.19 -3.93 6.33
C PHE A 223 -1.37 -3.08 5.87
N PHE A 224 -2.58 -3.59 6.04
CA PHE A 224 -3.79 -3.05 5.45
C PHE A 224 -4.84 -2.83 6.53
N THR A 225 -5.58 -1.75 6.41
CA THR A 225 -6.64 -1.36 7.35
C THR A 225 -7.81 -0.75 6.60
N ARG A 226 -8.97 -0.67 7.26
CA ARG A 226 -10.23 -0.14 6.74
C ARG A 226 -10.76 -0.96 5.55
N ASN A 227 -11.85 -1.68 5.81
CA ASN A 227 -12.45 -2.60 4.84
C ASN A 227 -11.42 -3.57 4.24
N SER A 228 -10.41 -3.97 5.02
CA SER A 228 -9.31 -4.79 4.52
C SER A 228 -9.75 -6.23 4.27
N LYS A 229 -9.39 -6.74 3.09
CA LYS A 229 -9.78 -8.05 2.58
C LYS A 229 -8.64 -8.69 1.80
N ILE A 230 -8.40 -9.97 2.00
CA ILE A 230 -7.52 -10.80 1.17
C ILE A 230 -8.36 -11.93 0.58
N ASN A 231 -8.29 -12.13 -0.73
CA ASN A 231 -8.91 -13.23 -1.45
C ASN A 231 -7.84 -14.15 -2.02
N TYR A 232 -7.84 -15.40 -1.60
CA TYR A 232 -7.03 -16.48 -2.16
C TYR A 232 -7.95 -17.47 -2.87
N ASN A 233 -8.31 -17.22 -4.13
CA ASN A 233 -9.20 -18.02 -4.99
C ASN A 233 -10.53 -18.50 -4.36
N ASN A 234 -10.48 -19.47 -3.45
CA ASN A 234 -11.60 -20.07 -2.71
C ASN A 234 -11.73 -19.62 -1.25
N ARG A 235 -10.87 -18.70 -0.79
CA ARG A 235 -10.87 -18.20 0.58
C ARG A 235 -10.84 -16.69 0.64
N VAL A 236 -11.76 -16.13 1.40
CA VAL A 236 -11.81 -14.71 1.69
C VAL A 236 -11.51 -14.48 3.17
N ILE A 237 -10.57 -13.59 3.47
CA ILE A 237 -10.20 -13.17 4.81
C ILE A 237 -10.51 -11.68 4.94
N GLU A 238 -11.41 -11.33 5.85
CA GLU A 238 -11.79 -9.95 6.15
C GLU A 238 -11.46 -9.66 7.62
N GLY A 239 -11.12 -8.41 7.94
CA GLY A 239 -10.86 -7.95 9.30
C GLY A 239 -10.58 -6.45 9.38
N ASP A 240 -10.50 -5.89 10.59
CA ASP A 240 -10.21 -4.46 10.78
C ASP A 240 -8.80 -4.09 10.29
N SER A 241 -7.85 -5.03 10.47
CA SER A 241 -6.48 -4.92 9.98
C SER A 241 -5.94 -6.28 9.54
N LEU A 242 -5.20 -6.29 8.42
CA LEU A 242 -4.54 -7.45 7.84
C LEU A 242 -3.03 -7.21 7.70
N THR A 243 -2.23 -8.22 8.00
CA THR A 243 -0.81 -8.28 7.62
C THR A 243 -0.64 -9.38 6.57
N PHE A 244 0.18 -9.14 5.57
CA PHE A 244 0.41 -10.02 4.45
C PHE A 244 1.91 -10.13 4.15
N ASP A 245 2.35 -11.33 3.81
CA ASP A 245 3.70 -11.63 3.38
C ASP A 245 3.65 -12.73 2.30
N ASP A 246 3.92 -12.33 1.06
CA ASP A 246 3.88 -13.25 -0.08
C ASP A 246 5.01 -14.29 0.01
N SER A 247 6.22 -13.88 0.41
CA SER A 247 7.37 -14.78 0.49
C SER A 247 7.16 -15.93 1.48
N LYS A 248 6.54 -15.63 2.63
CA LYS A 248 6.21 -16.61 3.67
C LYS A 248 4.88 -17.32 3.42
N GLN A 249 4.14 -16.92 2.39
CA GLN A 249 2.78 -17.42 2.10
C GLN A 249 1.89 -17.31 3.36
N PHE A 250 1.98 -16.15 4.02
CA PHE A 250 1.41 -15.92 5.35
C PHE A 250 0.53 -14.67 5.36
N ALA A 251 -0.59 -14.77 6.07
CA ALA A 251 -1.42 -13.61 6.41
C ALA A 251 -1.91 -13.70 7.85
N SER A 252 -2.09 -12.55 8.49
CA SER A 252 -2.78 -12.47 9.79
C SER A 252 -3.86 -11.39 9.77
N ALA A 253 -4.92 -11.62 10.53
CA ALA A 253 -6.03 -10.70 10.66
C ALA A 253 -6.30 -10.40 12.14
N THR A 254 -6.73 -9.17 12.45
CA THR A 254 -7.04 -8.75 13.81
C THR A 254 -8.36 -8.00 13.86
N ARG A 255 -9.21 -8.37 14.83
CA ARG A 255 -10.59 -7.89 15.11
C ARG A 255 -11.59 -8.07 13.97
N ASN A 256 -12.84 -8.35 14.35
CA ASN A 256 -14.00 -8.50 13.45
C ASN A 256 -13.71 -9.42 12.25
N ILE A 257 -12.99 -10.51 12.51
CA ILE A 257 -12.47 -11.35 11.43
C ILE A 257 -13.59 -12.22 10.89
N VAL A 258 -13.66 -12.31 9.57
CA VAL A 258 -14.50 -13.27 8.86
C VAL A 258 -13.63 -14.00 7.83
N LEU A 259 -13.41 -15.29 8.06
CA LEU A 259 -12.79 -16.18 7.09
C LEU A 259 -13.90 -17.00 6.43
N THR A 260 -14.03 -16.88 5.11
CA THR A 260 -15.04 -17.59 4.32
C THR A 260 -14.35 -18.56 3.37
N ASP A 261 -14.62 -19.85 3.52
CA ASP A 261 -14.28 -20.91 2.55
C ASP A 261 -15.50 -21.13 1.65
N THR A 262 -15.39 -20.70 0.40
CA THR A 262 -16.52 -20.71 -0.55
C THR A 262 -16.83 -22.11 -1.06
N LEU A 263 -15.83 -23.00 -1.16
CA LEU A 263 -16.02 -24.39 -1.59
C LEU A 263 -16.78 -25.18 -0.53
N ASN A 264 -16.36 -25.05 0.73
CA ASN A 264 -16.93 -25.82 1.84
C ASN A 264 -18.12 -25.12 2.53
N LYS A 265 -18.58 -23.98 2.01
CA LYS A 265 -19.66 -23.16 2.58
C LYS A 265 -19.50 -22.97 4.09
N THR A 266 -18.27 -22.65 4.51
CA THR A 266 -17.90 -22.54 5.92
C THR A 266 -17.42 -21.12 6.21
N ILE A 267 -17.95 -20.52 7.27
CA ILE A 267 -17.57 -19.20 7.75
C ILE A 267 -16.97 -19.36 9.15
N ILE A 268 -15.77 -18.84 9.37
CA ILE A 268 -15.13 -18.84 10.68
C ILE A 268 -14.90 -17.39 11.10
N LYS A 269 -15.41 -17.01 12.27
CA LYS A 269 -15.28 -15.66 12.83
C LYS A 269 -14.39 -15.68 14.07
N GLY A 270 -13.74 -14.57 14.37
CA GLY A 270 -12.92 -14.39 15.57
C GLY A 270 -12.28 -13.00 15.65
N ASN A 271 -11.37 -12.81 16.59
CA ASN A 271 -10.66 -11.54 16.79
C ASN A 271 -9.15 -11.61 16.54
N TYR A 272 -8.61 -12.80 16.32
CA TYR A 272 -7.26 -12.97 15.79
C TYR A 272 -7.22 -14.20 14.89
N ALA A 273 -6.55 -14.08 13.74
CA ALA A 273 -6.38 -15.17 12.80
C ALA A 273 -4.98 -15.18 12.19
N GLU A 274 -4.49 -16.37 11.90
CA GLU A 274 -3.29 -16.63 11.12
C GLU A 274 -3.64 -17.61 10.01
N VAL A 275 -3.15 -17.34 8.80
CA VAL A 275 -3.36 -18.17 7.62
C VAL A 275 -2.00 -18.51 7.02
N PHE A 276 -1.76 -19.81 6.86
CA PHE A 276 -0.55 -20.39 6.31
C PHE A 276 -0.90 -21.07 4.99
N LYS A 277 -0.74 -20.34 3.89
CA LYS A 277 -1.19 -20.78 2.57
C LYS A 277 -0.39 -21.98 2.05
N ALA A 278 0.92 -22.06 2.33
CA ALA A 278 1.77 -23.18 1.89
C ALA A 278 1.29 -24.57 2.37
N ILE A 279 0.63 -24.64 3.53
CA ILE A 279 0.06 -25.87 4.10
C ILE A 279 -1.48 -25.84 4.13
N ASP A 280 -2.05 -24.91 3.37
CA ASP A 280 -3.47 -24.64 3.23
C ASP A 280 -4.26 -24.54 4.55
N SER A 281 -3.63 -24.03 5.61
CA SER A 281 -4.14 -24.09 6.99
C SER A 281 -4.39 -22.71 7.61
N ALA A 282 -5.29 -22.64 8.58
CA ALA A 282 -5.62 -21.42 9.31
C ALA A 282 -5.92 -21.69 10.79
N MET A 283 -5.62 -20.72 11.64
CA MET A 283 -5.95 -20.68 13.05
C MET A 283 -6.76 -19.42 13.35
N ILE A 284 -7.85 -19.53 14.12
CA ILE A 284 -8.69 -18.41 14.52
C ILE A 284 -8.99 -18.54 16.02
N THR A 285 -8.75 -17.47 16.77
CA THR A 285 -8.93 -17.44 18.23
C THR A 285 -9.64 -16.16 18.67
N LYS A 286 -9.93 -16.07 19.98
CA LYS A 286 -10.62 -14.96 20.66
C LYS A 286 -12.03 -14.74 20.12
N LYS A 287 -13.04 -15.22 20.84
CA LYS A 287 -14.46 -15.23 20.41
C LYS A 287 -14.67 -16.01 19.11
N SER A 288 -13.95 -17.14 18.96
CA SER A 288 -13.98 -17.91 17.73
C SER A 288 -15.29 -18.70 17.55
N ILE A 289 -15.87 -18.67 16.35
CA ILE A 289 -17.06 -19.45 15.98
C ILE A 289 -16.98 -19.88 14.52
N ALA A 290 -17.15 -21.17 14.25
CA ALA A 290 -17.34 -21.70 12.91
C ALA A 290 -18.83 -21.93 12.66
N ILE A 291 -19.27 -21.57 11.46
CA ILE A 291 -20.62 -21.72 10.95
C ILE A 291 -20.49 -22.52 9.67
N LYS A 292 -20.97 -23.76 9.69
CA LYS A 292 -20.99 -24.64 8.52
C LYS A 292 -22.42 -24.78 8.04
N MET A 293 -22.66 -24.44 6.78
CA MET A 293 -23.97 -24.64 6.15
C MET A 293 -24.15 -26.14 5.83
N VAL A 294 -25.24 -26.73 6.31
CA VAL A 294 -25.57 -28.15 6.10
C VAL A 294 -27.03 -28.23 5.64
N GLU A 295 -27.25 -28.48 4.34
CA GLU A 295 -28.58 -28.52 3.73
C GLU A 295 -29.40 -27.24 3.98
N LYS A 296 -30.45 -27.33 4.80
CA LYS A 296 -31.36 -26.23 5.16
C LYS A 296 -31.08 -25.63 6.56
N ASP A 297 -30.02 -26.08 7.23
CA ASP A 297 -29.68 -25.70 8.61
C ASP A 297 -28.19 -25.32 8.73
N SER A 298 -27.79 -24.70 9.84
CA SER A 298 -26.41 -24.31 10.11
C SER A 298 -25.88 -24.99 11.37
N LEU A 299 -24.69 -25.59 11.26
CA LEU A 299 -23.94 -26.11 12.39
C LEU A 299 -23.02 -25.01 12.93
N PHE A 300 -23.21 -24.63 14.18
CA PHE A 300 -22.40 -23.67 14.90
C PHE A 300 -21.44 -24.40 15.83
N ILE A 301 -20.16 -24.06 15.76
CA ILE A 301 -19.10 -24.61 16.61
C ILE A 301 -18.33 -23.45 17.21
N LYS A 302 -18.46 -23.27 18.52
CA LYS A 302 -17.70 -22.29 19.30
C LYS A 302 -16.56 -23.00 20.02
N ALA A 303 -15.38 -22.41 20.02
CA ALA A 303 -14.23 -22.86 20.83
C ALA A 303 -13.38 -21.64 21.23
N ASP A 304 -12.41 -21.82 22.13
CA ASP A 304 -11.45 -20.75 22.41
C ASP A 304 -10.52 -20.53 21.20
N THR A 305 -10.13 -21.63 20.55
CA THR A 305 -9.39 -21.60 19.28
C THR A 305 -9.92 -22.66 18.30
N LEU A 306 -10.15 -22.24 17.07
CA LEU A 306 -10.51 -23.07 15.92
C LEU A 306 -9.33 -23.16 14.95
N PHE A 307 -9.16 -24.32 14.35
CA PHE A 307 -8.17 -24.59 13.30
C PHE A 307 -8.88 -25.19 12.11
N ALA A 308 -8.50 -24.75 10.90
CA ALA A 308 -8.84 -25.39 9.64
C ALA A 308 -7.53 -25.88 9.02
N ILE A 309 -7.32 -27.20 8.98
CA ILE A 309 -6.02 -27.80 8.64
C ILE A 309 -6.14 -28.57 7.33
N GLY A 310 -5.19 -28.31 6.42
CA GLY A 310 -5.07 -29.00 5.15
C GLY A 310 -6.03 -28.50 4.05
N PRO A 311 -5.96 -29.14 2.87
CA PRO A 311 -6.68 -28.72 1.67
C PRO A 311 -8.19 -28.83 1.80
N ALA A 312 -8.93 -28.06 0.99
CA ALA A 312 -10.39 -28.03 1.00
C ALA A 312 -11.03 -29.44 0.92
N GLU A 313 -10.46 -30.34 0.09
CA GLU A 313 -10.96 -31.71 -0.13
C GLU A 313 -10.71 -32.67 1.05
N ASN A 314 -9.66 -32.42 1.85
CA ASN A 314 -9.26 -33.29 2.97
C ASN A 314 -9.24 -32.51 4.30
N ARG A 315 -10.14 -31.53 4.43
CA ARG A 315 -10.09 -30.56 5.52
C ARG A 315 -10.35 -31.20 6.87
N ILE A 316 -9.52 -30.84 7.85
CA ILE A 316 -9.77 -31.13 9.26
C ILE A 316 -10.13 -29.82 9.97
N ILE A 317 -11.33 -29.75 10.53
CA ILE A 317 -11.72 -28.67 11.46
C ILE A 317 -11.45 -29.15 12.87
N LYS A 318 -10.69 -28.38 13.66
CA LYS A 318 -10.37 -28.70 15.04
C LYS A 318 -10.73 -27.53 15.95
N GLY A 319 -11.51 -27.79 16.99
CA GLY A 319 -11.74 -26.84 18.07
C GLY A 319 -11.00 -27.28 19.34
N ARG A 320 -10.34 -26.34 19.99
CA ARG A 320 -9.66 -26.55 21.28
C ARG A 320 -10.24 -25.64 22.35
N TYR A 321 -10.49 -26.25 23.50
CA TYR A 321 -11.03 -25.69 24.73
C TYR A 321 -12.45 -25.15 24.62
N ASN A 322 -13.25 -25.44 25.65
CA ASN A 322 -14.58 -24.86 25.86
C ASN A 322 -15.51 -24.98 24.63
N VAL A 323 -15.44 -26.13 23.96
CA VAL A 323 -16.17 -26.37 22.72
C VAL A 323 -17.66 -26.44 23.01
N ARG A 324 -18.45 -25.67 22.26
CA ARG A 324 -19.91 -25.74 22.25
C ARG A 324 -20.41 -25.90 20.83
N ILE A 325 -21.34 -26.82 20.63
CA ILE A 325 -21.93 -27.15 19.34
C ILE A 325 -23.41 -26.85 19.43
N PHE A 326 -23.95 -26.24 18.37
CA PHE A 326 -25.37 -25.97 18.26
C PHE A 326 -25.85 -26.13 16.82
N LYS A 327 -26.99 -26.78 16.65
CA LYS A 327 -27.78 -26.98 15.44
C LYS A 327 -29.23 -27.12 15.91
N GLN A 328 -30.24 -26.89 15.07
CA GLN A 328 -31.64 -26.81 15.49
C GLN A 328 -32.10 -27.94 16.45
N ASN A 329 -31.73 -29.19 16.16
CA ASN A 329 -32.10 -30.37 16.96
C ASN A 329 -30.93 -30.99 17.72
N LEU A 330 -29.74 -30.37 17.72
CA LEU A 330 -28.53 -30.96 18.29
C LEU A 330 -27.71 -29.91 19.04
N SER A 331 -27.37 -30.18 20.28
CA SER A 331 -26.39 -29.38 21.01
C SER A 331 -25.32 -30.26 21.64
N GLY A 332 -24.17 -29.68 21.95
CA GLY A 332 -23.09 -30.46 22.58
C GLY A 332 -22.02 -29.60 23.21
N LYS A 333 -21.26 -30.22 24.12
CA LYS A 333 -20.12 -29.63 24.82
C LYS A 333 -18.97 -30.63 24.88
N SER A 334 -17.74 -30.16 24.70
CA SER A 334 -16.53 -30.96 24.91
C SER A 334 -15.31 -30.06 25.17
N ASP A 335 -14.16 -30.65 25.50
CA ASP A 335 -12.90 -29.90 25.55
C ASP A 335 -12.29 -29.74 24.16
N LYS A 336 -12.46 -30.74 23.28
CA LYS A 336 -11.94 -30.75 21.92
C LYS A 336 -13.00 -31.29 20.96
N ILE A 337 -12.97 -30.78 19.74
CA ILE A 337 -13.71 -31.33 18.59
C ILE A 337 -12.76 -31.51 17.43
N ILE A 338 -12.87 -32.62 16.71
CA ILE A 338 -12.15 -32.88 15.46
C ILE A 338 -13.17 -33.35 14.43
N ILE A 339 -13.30 -32.63 13.32
CA ILE A 339 -14.16 -33.00 12.20
C ILE A 339 -13.27 -33.27 11.00
N ASN A 340 -13.23 -34.52 10.56
CA ASN A 340 -12.61 -34.91 9.30
C ASN A 340 -13.68 -34.85 8.21
N GLN A 341 -13.56 -33.89 7.29
CA GLN A 341 -14.56 -33.69 6.24
C GLN A 341 -14.58 -34.84 5.23
N LYS A 342 -13.43 -35.42 4.93
CA LYS A 342 -13.30 -36.53 3.97
C LYS A 342 -13.98 -37.80 4.47
N SER A 343 -13.74 -38.16 5.73
CA SER A 343 -14.26 -39.42 6.30
C SER A 343 -15.62 -39.27 6.99
N GLY A 344 -16.15 -38.05 7.08
CA GLY A 344 -17.41 -37.78 7.80
C GLY A 344 -17.33 -37.94 9.31
N LEU A 345 -16.15 -38.19 9.86
CA LEU A 345 -15.96 -38.51 11.28
C LEU A 345 -15.83 -37.22 12.11
N THR A 346 -16.71 -37.07 13.09
CA THR A 346 -16.63 -36.05 14.14
C THR A 346 -16.31 -36.70 15.47
N LYS A 347 -15.23 -36.27 16.12
CA LYS A 347 -14.84 -36.72 17.46
C LYS A 347 -15.03 -35.59 18.46
N LEU A 348 -15.73 -35.87 19.56
CA LEU A 348 -15.75 -35.03 20.75
C LEU A 348 -14.93 -35.69 21.84
N LEU A 349 -13.97 -34.97 22.39
CA LEU A 349 -12.99 -35.51 23.32
C LEU A 349 -12.89 -34.61 24.56
N ARG A 350 -12.67 -35.20 25.73
CA ARG A 350 -12.19 -34.47 26.91
C ARG A 350 -10.66 -34.30 26.87
N ASN A 351 -10.14 -33.47 27.75
CA ASN A 351 -8.73 -33.46 28.08
C ASN A 351 -8.35 -34.72 28.86
N GLU A 352 -7.07 -35.11 28.77
CA GLU A 352 -6.56 -36.22 29.57
C GLU A 352 -6.66 -35.88 31.05
N ILE A 353 -7.11 -36.85 31.85
CA ILE A 353 -7.17 -36.74 33.29
C ILE A 353 -5.80 -37.12 33.84
N SER A 354 -5.13 -36.17 34.50
CA SER A 354 -3.85 -36.42 35.16
C SER A 354 -4.00 -37.44 36.30
N GLU A 355 -2.92 -38.15 36.64
CA GLU A 355 -2.91 -39.12 37.75
C GLU A 355 -3.37 -38.50 39.08
N ARG A 356 -2.97 -37.25 39.33
CA ARG A 356 -3.43 -36.49 40.50
C ARG A 356 -4.95 -36.28 40.48
N GLN A 357 -5.54 -35.96 39.33
CA GLN A 357 -6.99 -35.76 39.21
C GLN A 357 -7.74 -37.08 39.40
N LYS A 358 -7.22 -38.22 38.92
CA LYS A 358 -7.84 -39.54 39.14
C LYS A 358 -7.93 -39.91 40.62
N GLN A 359 -6.99 -39.45 41.45
CA GLN A 359 -7.00 -39.68 42.89
C GLN A 359 -7.95 -38.77 43.66
N ILE A 360 -8.23 -37.57 43.13
CA ILE A 360 -8.99 -36.52 43.84
C ILE A 360 -10.46 -36.47 43.39
N LEU A 361 -10.73 -36.71 42.11
CA LEU A 361 -12.06 -36.58 41.53
C LEU A 361 -12.87 -37.87 41.69
N THR A 362 -14.13 -37.71 42.10
CA THR A 362 -15.13 -38.77 42.07
C THR A 362 -15.55 -39.10 40.64
N ILE A 363 -16.14 -40.28 40.43
CA ILE A 363 -16.70 -40.70 39.13
C ILE A 363 -17.71 -39.66 38.61
N ASN A 364 -18.53 -39.08 39.50
CA ASN A 364 -19.53 -38.07 39.14
C ASN A 364 -18.88 -36.75 38.68
N GLU A 365 -17.75 -36.35 39.28
CA GLU A 365 -17.02 -35.16 38.85
C GLU A 365 -16.30 -35.39 37.52
N ILE A 366 -15.79 -36.60 37.30
CA ILE A 366 -15.22 -37.03 36.01
C ILE A 366 -16.30 -37.02 34.91
N ALA A 367 -17.50 -37.55 35.20
CA ALA A 367 -18.60 -37.54 34.24
C ALA A 367 -19.02 -36.12 33.82
N LYS A 368 -18.91 -35.12 34.71
CA LYS A 368 -19.24 -33.71 34.40
C LYS A 368 -18.29 -33.05 33.40
N ILE A 369 -17.08 -33.57 33.24
CA ILE A 369 -16.08 -33.06 32.28
C ILE A 369 -16.06 -33.84 30.96
N ASN A 370 -16.82 -34.94 30.87
CA ASN A 370 -16.92 -35.72 29.65
C ASN A 370 -17.62 -34.90 28.53
N PRO A 371 -17.33 -35.22 27.25
CA PRO A 371 -18.19 -34.83 26.15
C PRO A 371 -19.65 -35.17 26.42
N ILE A 372 -20.54 -34.26 26.04
CA ILE A 372 -21.98 -34.46 26.12
C ILE A 372 -22.62 -33.96 24.82
N ILE A 373 -23.57 -34.72 24.30
CA ILE A 373 -24.44 -34.34 23.19
C ILE A 373 -25.89 -34.50 23.63
N TRP A 374 -26.73 -33.56 23.23
CA TRP A 374 -28.18 -33.63 23.35
C TRP A 374 -28.82 -33.60 21.97
N ASN A 375 -29.79 -34.48 21.74
CA ASN A 375 -30.63 -34.52 20.54
C ASN A 375 -32.10 -34.64 20.98
N GLY A 376 -32.83 -33.52 20.92
CA GLY A 376 -34.15 -33.40 21.57
C GLY A 376 -34.05 -33.74 23.07
N ASP A 377 -34.87 -34.67 23.52
CA ASP A 377 -34.93 -35.14 24.91
C ASP A 377 -33.89 -36.23 25.25
N SER A 378 -33.08 -36.65 24.27
CA SER A 378 -32.06 -37.69 24.45
C SER A 378 -30.67 -37.09 24.72
N GLN A 379 -29.91 -37.71 25.62
CA GLN A 379 -28.54 -37.31 25.96
C GLN A 379 -27.57 -38.47 25.78
N MET A 380 -26.37 -38.18 25.26
CA MET A 380 -25.22 -39.09 25.19
C MET A 380 -24.01 -38.45 25.86
N THR A 381 -23.31 -39.20 26.72
CA THR A 381 -22.04 -38.80 27.31
C THR A 381 -21.08 -39.99 27.36
N GLY A 382 -19.78 -39.72 27.28
CA GLY A 382 -18.73 -40.73 27.33
C GLY A 382 -17.37 -40.08 27.32
N ASP A 383 -16.32 -40.85 27.58
CA ASP A 383 -14.94 -40.34 27.57
C ASP A 383 -14.56 -39.77 26.19
N GLU A 384 -15.05 -40.40 25.12
CA GLU A 384 -15.01 -39.94 23.75
C GLU A 384 -16.37 -40.19 23.09
N ILE A 385 -16.79 -39.30 22.19
CA ILE A 385 -17.97 -39.50 21.35
C ILE A 385 -17.54 -39.43 19.88
N HIS A 386 -17.89 -40.46 19.11
CA HIS A 386 -17.68 -40.52 17.67
C HIS A 386 -19.02 -40.42 16.95
N ILE A 387 -19.14 -39.45 16.05
CA ILE A 387 -20.29 -39.28 15.16
C ILE A 387 -19.81 -39.52 13.74
N THR A 388 -20.43 -40.46 13.05
CA THR A 388 -20.16 -40.77 11.65
C THR A 388 -21.31 -40.24 10.77
N ARG A 389 -20.95 -39.74 9.60
CA ARG A 389 -21.88 -39.48 8.51
C ARG A 389 -21.49 -40.36 7.33
N ASP A 390 -22.48 -40.86 6.61
CA ASP A 390 -22.27 -41.36 5.27
C ASP A 390 -21.90 -40.16 4.39
N VAL A 391 -20.73 -40.22 3.74
CA VAL A 391 -20.15 -39.13 2.93
C VAL A 391 -20.17 -39.51 1.46
#